data_AF-A0A7S3ECA3-F1
#
_entry.id   AF-A0A7S3ECA3-F1
#
_cell.length_a   1.000
_cell.length_b   1.000
_cell.length_c   1.000
_cell.angle_alpha   90.00
_cell.angle_beta   90.00
_cell.angle_gamma   90.00
#
_symmetry.space_group_name_H-M   'P 1'
#
loop_
_entity.id
_entity.type
_entity.pdbx_description
1 polymer ?
#
loop_
_entity_poly.entity_id
_entity_poly.type
_entity_poly.pdbx_seq_one_letter_code
_entity_poly.pdbx_strand_id
1 'polypeptide(L)'
;IVLTGNKVDIKDRKVKAKQITFHRKKNLQYYDISAKSNYNFEKPFLWISRKLLGDFSLFFTESPALKPAEIIMDKEMQREIEEELLQAQQLALPDEEEL
;
A
#
# COMPACT_ATOMS: atom_id res chain seq x y z
N ILE A 1 6.30 7.63 9.54
CA ILE A 1 5.78 8.16 8.26
C ILE A 1 5.47 6.97 7.36
N VAL A 2 4.37 7.01 6.61
CA VAL A 2 3.95 5.96 5.67
C VAL A 2 3.71 6.62 4.31
N LEU A 3 4.20 6.00 3.25
CA LEU A 3 3.92 6.40 1.87
C LEU A 3 2.73 5.59 1.34
N THR A 4 1.76 6.25 0.72
CA THR A 4 0.55 5.58 0.20
C THR A 4 0.37 5.85 -1.29
N GLY A 5 0.21 4.79 -2.09
CA GLY A 5 -0.22 4.89 -3.48
C GLY A 5 -1.73 4.86 -3.58
N ASN A 6 -2.38 6.00 -3.84
CA ASN A 6 -3.84 6.04 -3.96
C ASN A 6 -4.32 5.72 -5.39
N LYS A 7 -5.58 5.32 -5.52
CA LYS A 7 -6.30 5.03 -6.78
C LYS A 7 -5.86 3.76 -7.50
N VAL A 8 -5.48 2.72 -6.74
CA VAL A 8 -5.09 1.43 -7.32
C VAL A 8 -6.25 0.67 -7.98
N ASP A 9 -7.48 1.14 -7.81
CA ASP A 9 -8.67 0.70 -8.54
C ASP A 9 -8.64 1.05 -10.04
N ILE A 10 -7.75 1.95 -10.49
CA ILE A 10 -7.62 2.34 -11.89
C ILE A 10 -6.66 1.39 -12.63
N LYS A 11 -7.18 0.70 -13.66
CA LYS A 11 -6.39 -0.23 -14.49
C LYS A 11 -5.21 0.43 -15.22
N ASP A 12 -5.36 1.67 -15.69
CA ASP A 12 -4.29 2.44 -16.33
C ASP A 12 -3.37 3.13 -15.30
N ARG A 13 -2.76 2.30 -14.45
CA ARG A 13 -1.81 2.76 -13.42
C ARG A 13 -0.50 3.21 -14.08
N LYS A 14 -0.24 4.53 -14.07
CA LYS A 14 0.99 5.12 -14.65
C LYS A 14 2.25 4.82 -13.85
N VAL A 15 2.15 4.79 -12.52
CA VAL A 15 3.30 4.52 -11.63
C VAL A 15 3.20 3.07 -11.16
N LYS A 16 4.01 2.19 -11.73
CA LYS A 16 4.02 0.75 -11.41
C LYS A 16 4.83 0.46 -10.15
N ALA A 17 4.60 -0.70 -9.53
CA ALA A 17 5.31 -1.16 -8.32
C ALA A 17 6.84 -1.03 -8.43
N LYS A 18 7.41 -1.35 -9.60
CA LYS A 18 8.85 -1.27 -9.88
C LYS A 18 9.44 0.14 -9.79
N GLN A 19 8.65 1.18 -10.08
CA GLN A 19 9.10 2.57 -10.03
C GLN A 19 9.05 3.16 -8.61
N ILE A 20 8.40 2.47 -7.68
CA ILE A 20 8.17 2.96 -6.32
C ILE A 20 9.33 2.54 -5.43
N THR A 21 10.47 3.23 -5.54
CA THR A 21 11.71 2.89 -4.82
C THR A 21 11.99 3.79 -3.62
N PHE A 22 11.37 4.97 -3.56
CA PHE A 22 11.63 6.00 -2.54
C PHE A 22 11.43 5.50 -1.10
N HIS A 23 10.40 4.68 -0.88
CA HIS A 23 10.10 4.14 0.45
C HIS A 23 11.24 3.25 0.99
N ARG A 24 11.90 2.47 0.12
CA ARG A 24 13.06 1.65 0.48
C ARG A 24 14.28 2.53 0.78
N LYS A 25 14.54 3.56 -0.04
CA LYS A 25 15.65 4.52 0.19
C LYS A 25 15.54 5.27 1.52
N LYS A 26 14.31 5.59 1.96
CA LYS A 26 14.04 6.34 3.20
C LYS A 26 13.57 5.46 4.37
N ASN A 27 13.61 4.13 4.22
CA ASN A 27 13.10 3.17 5.20
C ASN A 27 11.68 3.49 5.70
N LEU A 28 10.81 3.85 4.77
CA LEU A 28 9.40 4.13 4.99
C LEU A 28 8.55 2.93 4.58
N GLN A 29 7.45 2.73 5.29
CA GLN A 29 6.46 1.75 4.87
C GLN A 29 5.68 2.28 3.66
N TYR A 30 5.40 1.39 2.70
CA TYR A 30 4.55 1.68 1.56
C TYR A 30 3.29 0.80 1.58
N TYR A 31 2.14 1.40 1.24
CA TYR A 31 0.90 0.67 0.98
C TYR A 31 0.17 1.22 -0.23
N ASP A 32 -0.32 0.31 -1.06
CA ASP A 32 -1.31 0.62 -2.08
C ASP A 32 -2.70 0.71 -1.44
N ILE A 33 -3.40 1.81 -1.70
CA ILE A 33 -4.73 2.10 -1.14
C ILE A 33 -5.70 2.56 -2.23
N SER A 34 -6.98 2.38 -1.99
CA SER A 34 -8.03 3.01 -2.80
C SER A 34 -9.12 3.56 -1.90
N ALA A 35 -9.26 4.88 -1.90
CA ALA A 35 -10.31 5.56 -1.15
C ALA A 35 -11.72 5.26 -1.68
N LYS A 36 -11.86 4.87 -2.97
CA LYS A 36 -13.15 4.55 -3.58
C LYS A 36 -13.63 3.15 -3.24
N SER A 37 -12.71 2.20 -3.10
CA SER A 37 -13.03 0.80 -2.78
C SER A 37 -12.78 0.44 -1.32
N ASN A 38 -12.29 1.39 -0.51
CA ASN A 38 -11.82 1.19 0.86
C ASN A 38 -10.69 0.14 0.98
N TYR A 39 -10.01 -0.21 -0.11
CA TYR A 39 -8.93 -1.19 -0.08
C TYR A 39 -7.72 -0.69 0.69
N ASN A 40 -7.23 -1.55 1.58
CA ASN A 40 -6.10 -1.31 2.49
C ASN A 40 -6.20 -0.01 3.29
N PHE A 41 -7.40 0.55 3.46
CA PHE A 41 -7.61 1.84 4.12
C PHE A 41 -7.00 1.88 5.53
N GLU A 42 -7.14 0.78 6.27
CA GLU A 42 -6.69 0.67 7.66
C GLU A 42 -5.17 0.43 7.81
N LYS A 43 -4.51 -0.15 6.79
CA LYS A 43 -3.10 -0.59 6.88
C LYS A 43 -2.13 0.55 7.23
N PRO A 44 -2.22 1.75 6.62
CA PRO A 44 -1.37 2.89 7.00
C PRO A 44 -1.55 3.31 8.47
N PHE A 45 -2.80 3.38 8.94
CA PHE A 45 -3.10 3.77 10.32
C PHE A 45 -2.66 2.72 11.33
N LEU A 46 -2.84 1.44 10.99
CA LEU A 46 -2.39 0.32 11.81
C LEU A 46 -0.86 0.35 11.97
N TRP A 47 -0.12 0.53 10.88
CA TRP A 47 1.35 0.61 10.93
C TRP A 47 1.83 1.79 11.78
N ILE A 48 1.21 2.96 11.61
CA ILE A 48 1.54 4.15 12.41
C ILE A 48 1.25 3.87 13.89
N SER A 49 0.10 3.28 14.20
CA SER A 49 -0.29 2.95 15.59
C SER A 49 0.69 1.97 16.23
N ARG A 50 1.06 0.90 15.53
CA ARG A 50 2.10 -0.06 15.96
C ARG A 50 3.42 0.64 16.23
N LYS A 51 3.84 1.55 15.34
CA LYS A 51 5.11 2.25 15.47
C LYS A 51 5.11 3.28 16.61
N LEU A 52 3.99 3.97 16.82
CA LEU A 52 3.83 4.95 17.91
C LEU A 52 3.74 4.30 19.28
N LEU A 53 3.04 3.17 19.39
CA LEU A 53 2.85 2.44 20.65
C LEU A 53 3.98 1.46 20.95
N GLY A 54 4.82 1.13 19.96
CA GLY A 54 5.91 0.16 20.11
C GLY A 54 5.45 -1.30 20.15
N ASP A 55 4.17 -1.56 19.85
CA ASP A 55 3.57 -2.90 19.86
C ASP A 55 3.22 -3.33 18.44
N PHE A 56 3.94 -4.34 17.92
CA PHE A 56 3.69 -4.91 16.60
C PHE A 56 2.55 -5.94 16.58
N SER A 57 2.07 -6.39 17.72
CA SER A 57 0.94 -7.32 17.84
C SER A 57 -0.42 -6.62 17.77
N LEU A 58 -0.45 -5.29 17.89
CA LEU A 58 -1.66 -4.47 17.83
C LEU A 58 -2.44 -4.74 16.53
N PHE A 59 -3.75 -4.90 16.65
CA PHE A 59 -4.71 -5.01 15.55
C PHE A 59 -5.96 -4.18 15.89
N PHE A 60 -6.67 -3.70 14.86
CA PHE A 60 -7.95 -3.06 15.07
C PHE A 60 -9.03 -4.13 15.24
N THR A 61 -9.85 -4.00 16.28
CA THR A 61 -10.91 -4.95 16.62
C THR A 61 -12.19 -4.69 15.81
N GLU A 62 -12.42 -3.44 15.43
CA GLU A 62 -13.58 -3.01 14.67
C GLU A 62 -13.15 -2.15 13.49
N SER A 63 -13.81 -2.35 12.35
CA SER A 63 -13.65 -1.45 11.21
C SER A 63 -14.39 -0.15 11.50
N PRO A 64 -13.79 1.02 11.23
CA PRO A 64 -14.48 2.29 11.40
C PRO A 64 -15.71 2.34 10.47
N ALA A 65 -16.68 3.20 10.81
CA ALA A 65 -17.84 3.45 9.95
C ALA A 65 -17.41 4.16 8.66
N LEU A 66 -17.01 3.37 7.66
CA LEU A 66 -16.60 3.85 6.35
C LEU A 66 -17.84 4.15 5.50
N LYS A 67 -17.70 5.14 4.60
CA LYS A 67 -18.67 5.31 3.53
C LYS A 67 -18.71 4.01 2.71
N PRO A 68 -19.88 3.58 2.22
CA PRO A 68 -19.99 2.44 1.32
C PRO A 68 -19.00 2.60 0.18
N ALA A 69 -18.33 1.51 -0.20
CA ALA A 69 -17.41 1.53 -1.33
C ALA A 69 -18.17 1.96 -2.60
N GLU A 70 -17.66 2.97 -3.28
CA GLU A 70 -18.19 3.43 -4.56
C GLU A 70 -17.87 2.45 -5.69
N ILE A 71 -16.77 1.70 -5.53
CA ILE A 71 -16.25 0.75 -6.52
C ILE A 71 -15.81 -0.51 -5.80
N ILE A 72 -16.16 -1.67 -6.32
CA ILE A 72 -15.66 -2.96 -5.83
C ILE A 72 -14.41 -3.28 -6.65
N MET A 73 -13.26 -3.47 -5.99
CA MET A 73 -12.11 -4.05 -6.67
C MET A 73 -12.22 -5.56 -6.71
N ASP A 74 -12.02 -6.14 -7.89
CA ASP A 74 -12.02 -7.58 -8.09
C ASP A 74 -10.91 -8.25 -7.25
N LYS A 75 -11.22 -9.41 -6.68
CA LYS A 75 -10.26 -10.18 -5.87
C LYS A 75 -9.01 -10.61 -6.65
N GLU A 76 -9.17 -10.88 -7.94
CA GLU A 76 -8.04 -11.23 -8.82
C GLU A 76 -7.08 -10.05 -8.96
N MET A 77 -7.62 -8.85 -9.21
CA MET A 77 -6.82 -7.62 -9.32
C MET A 77 -6.11 -7.29 -8.01
N GLN A 78 -6.76 -7.50 -6.86
CA GLN A 78 -6.12 -7.33 -5.55
C GLN A 78 -4.91 -8.27 -5.40
N ARG A 79 -5.05 -9.53 -5.81
CA ARG A 79 -3.95 -10.50 -5.75
C ARG A 79 -2.80 -10.12 -6.67
N GLU A 80 -3.09 -9.71 -7.90
CA GLU A 80 -2.07 -9.25 -8.85
C GLU A 80 -1.28 -8.05 -8.32
N ILE A 81 -1.95 -7.06 -7.74
CA ILE A 81 -1.30 -5.90 -7.13
C ILE A 81 -0.38 -6.32 -5.97
N GLU A 82 -0.86 -7.22 -5.10
CA GLU A 82 -0.06 -7.72 -3.98
C GLU A 82 1.16 -8.52 -4.44
N GLU A 83 1.01 -9.36 -5.48
CA GLU A 83 2.10 -10.11 -6.09
C GLU A 83 3.12 -9.18 -6.76
N GLU A 84 2.68 -8.19 -7.54
CA GLU A 84 3.57 -7.20 -8.16
C GLU A 84 4.34 -6.40 -7.11
N LEU A 85 3.69 -6.03 -6.01
CA LEU A 85 4.33 -5.32 -4.91
C LEU A 85 5.39 -6.19 -4.22
N LEU A 86 5.08 -7.46 -3.97
CA LEU A 86 6.03 -8.39 -3.37
C LEU A 86 7.25 -8.61 -4.28
N GLN A 87 7.02 -8.79 -5.58
CA GLN A 87 8.10 -8.92 -6.56
C GLN A 87 8.98 -7.65 -6.61
N ALA A 88 8.37 -6.46 -6.59
CA ALA A 88 9.10 -5.19 -6.56
C ALA A 88 9.91 -4.98 -5.26
N GLN A 89 9.47 -5.53 -4.13
CA GLN A 89 10.21 -5.52 -2.88
C GLN A 89 11.44 -6.44 -2.91
N GLN A 90 11.35 -7.59 -3.60
CA GLN A 90 12.45 -8.54 -3.76
C GLN A 90 13.50 -8.11 -4.79
N LEU A 91 13.10 -7.34 -5.81
CA LEU A 91 14.01 -6.76 -6.78
C LEU A 91 15.05 -5.86 -6.10
N ALA A 92 16.30 -5.89 -6.55
CA ALA A 92 17.32 -4.94 -6.10
C ALA A 92 16.87 -3.50 -6.41
N LEU A 93 17.30 -2.53 -5.59
CA LEU A 93 17.09 -1.13 -5.92
C LEU A 93 17.88 -0.82 -7.19
N PRO A 94 17.27 -0.24 -8.24
CA PRO A 94 18.03 0.26 -9.38
C PRO A 94 19.02 1.32 -8.91
N ASP A 95 20.19 1.35 -9.54
CA ASP A 95 21.23 2.34 -9.26
C ASP A 95 20.71 3.76 -9.58
N GLU A 96 21.19 4.77 -8.85
CA GLU A 96 20.64 6.14 -8.94
C GLU A 96 20.78 6.79 -10.33
N GLU A 97 21.61 6.23 -11.20
CA GLU A 97 21.84 6.69 -12.57
C GLU A 97 20.80 6.18 -13.58
N GLU A 98 19.96 5.20 -13.22
CA GLU A 98 18.95 4.59 -14.12
C GLU A 98 17.51 5.12 -13.93
N LEU A 99 17.32 6.20 -13.16
CA LEU A 99 16.01 6.78 -12.80
C LEU A 99 15.70 8.13 -13.47
#